data_AF-A0A7G7SRI8-F1
#
_entry.id   AF-A0A7G7SRI8-F1
#
_cell.length_a   1.000
_cell.length_b   1.000
_cell.length_c   1.000
_cell.angle_alpha   90.00
_cell.angle_beta   90.00
_cell.angle_gamma   90.00
#
_symmetry.space_group_name_H-M   'P 1'
#
loop_
_entity.id
_entity.type
_entity.pdbx_description
1 polymer ?
#
loop_
_entity_poly.entity_id
_entity_poly.type
_entity_poly.pdbx_seq_one_letter_code
_entity_poly.pdbx_strand_id
1 'polypeptide(L)'
;MTESLEGSQRIWVVDDDRSVRFVLSTALRDAGYSVDGFDSAASALQALAQRPLPDLLFTDVRMPGDDGLVLLDKLKAAHPQLPVIVMSAYTDVASTAGAFRGGAHEFLSKPFDLDDAVALAARALPEAGGVAEVALPVSSQGSAELIGDTPAMRALFRAIGRLAQAPLSVLINGETGTGKELVAHALHTESPRARKPFVALNTAAIPAELLESELFGHEAGAFTGAQRRHIGRFEQADGGTLFLDEIGDMPLPLQTRLLRVLAENEFFRVGGRELIRVDVRVIAATHQDLEALVEQGRFRADLLHRLDVVRLQLPPLRERRADVPQLAENFLAMAARKLDTPPKRLSPAALDALRGYAWPGNVRELENVCWRLAALAPAEVIDAHDVDGALLRGSRRERSGEGGEWDAQLSAWAQQRLTDGAEGLHAEARDRFDKALLEVALRFTQGRRAEAAARLGVGRNTVTRKLGPGRRRR
;
A
#
# COMPACT_ATOMS: atom_id res chain seq x y z
N MET A 1 -28.12 -20.50 52.02
CA MET A 1 -26.88 -20.92 51.32
C MET A 1 -26.83 -20.11 50.05
N THR A 2 -25.88 -19.21 50.01
CA THR A 2 -25.76 -18.05 49.11
C THR A 2 -25.26 -18.51 47.75
N GLU A 3 -26.09 -18.39 46.71
CA GLU A 3 -25.63 -18.50 45.32
C GLU A 3 -24.90 -17.21 44.94
N SER A 4 -23.64 -17.35 44.55
CA SER A 4 -22.78 -16.25 44.12
C SER A 4 -23.26 -15.71 42.77
N LEU A 5 -23.79 -14.49 42.77
CA LEU A 5 -23.99 -13.65 41.58
C LEU A 5 -22.62 -13.29 40.98
N GLU A 6 -22.12 -14.06 40.04
CA GLU A 6 -21.06 -13.61 39.13
C GLU A 6 -21.69 -12.58 38.16
N GLY A 7 -21.16 -11.36 38.19
CA GLY A 7 -21.84 -10.15 37.70
C GLY A 7 -22.17 -10.18 36.20
N SER A 8 -23.45 -10.03 35.87
CA SER A 8 -23.88 -9.73 34.48
C SER A 8 -23.21 -8.43 34.02
N GLN A 9 -22.43 -8.52 32.94
CA GLN A 9 -21.71 -7.40 32.35
C GLN A 9 -22.71 -6.30 31.96
N ARG A 10 -22.38 -5.06 32.33
CA ARG A 10 -23.26 -3.90 32.22
C ARG A 10 -23.01 -3.14 30.93
N ILE A 11 -24.04 -3.01 30.11
CA ILE A 11 -23.98 -2.29 28.83
C ILE A 11 -24.86 -1.06 28.88
N TRP A 12 -24.36 0.09 28.44
CA TRP A 12 -25.15 1.31 28.31
C TRP A 12 -25.47 1.58 26.84
N VAL A 13 -26.72 1.96 26.55
CA VAL A 13 -27.17 2.31 25.19
C VAL A 13 -27.66 3.75 25.20
N VAL A 14 -27.00 4.62 24.44
CA VAL A 14 -27.31 6.05 24.31
C VAL A 14 -27.79 6.34 22.90
N ASP A 15 -29.05 6.71 22.76
CA ASP A 15 -29.69 6.94 21.46
C ASP A 15 -30.91 7.82 21.67
N ASP A 16 -31.17 8.82 20.82
CA ASP A 16 -32.38 9.63 20.93
C ASP A 16 -33.62 8.91 20.38
N ASP A 17 -33.44 7.96 19.46
CA ASP A 17 -34.53 7.13 18.94
C ASP A 17 -34.93 6.05 19.96
N ARG A 18 -36.13 6.25 20.52
CA ARG A 18 -36.74 5.31 21.47
C ARG A 18 -36.87 3.90 20.91
N SER A 19 -37.14 3.76 19.61
CA SER A 19 -37.34 2.46 18.94
C SER A 19 -36.02 1.70 18.87
N VAL A 20 -34.95 2.39 18.44
CA VAL A 20 -33.60 1.81 18.36
C VAL A 20 -33.11 1.42 19.75
N ARG A 21 -33.23 2.32 20.73
CA ARG A 21 -32.85 2.03 22.13
C ARG A 21 -33.62 0.86 22.70
N PHE A 22 -34.93 0.79 22.46
CA PHE A 22 -35.77 -0.30 22.96
C PHE A 22 -35.38 -1.65 22.36
N VAL A 23 -35.24 -1.71 21.04
CA VAL A 23 -34.96 -2.95 20.31
C VAL A 23 -33.55 -3.46 20.64
N LEU A 24 -32.53 -2.58 20.63
CA LEU A 24 -31.15 -2.96 20.99
C LEU A 24 -31.02 -3.35 22.47
N SER A 25 -31.68 -2.62 23.38
CA SER A 25 -31.66 -2.99 24.80
C SER A 25 -32.35 -4.32 25.09
N THR A 26 -33.39 -4.66 24.31
CA THR A 26 -34.10 -5.94 24.46
C THR A 26 -33.21 -7.08 23.97
N ALA A 27 -32.61 -6.97 22.79
CA ALA A 27 -31.71 -7.98 22.25
C ALA A 27 -30.51 -8.25 23.17
N LEU A 28 -29.89 -7.20 23.73
CA LEU A 28 -28.77 -7.35 24.66
C LEU A 28 -29.18 -7.97 26.01
N ARG A 29 -30.39 -7.68 26.50
CA ARG A 29 -30.92 -8.32 27.72
C ARG A 29 -31.23 -9.80 27.49
N ASP A 30 -31.80 -10.14 26.34
CA ASP A 30 -32.06 -11.52 25.94
C ASP A 30 -30.74 -12.32 25.81
N ALA A 31 -29.65 -11.64 25.45
CA ALA A 31 -28.29 -12.20 25.44
C ALA A 31 -27.62 -12.29 26.83
N GLY A 32 -28.31 -11.90 27.92
CA GLY A 32 -27.83 -12.06 29.30
C GLY A 32 -27.11 -10.85 29.90
N TYR A 33 -27.10 -9.70 29.22
CA TYR A 33 -26.46 -8.48 29.70
C TYR A 33 -27.38 -7.58 30.52
N SER A 34 -26.81 -6.84 31.48
CA SER A 34 -27.53 -5.81 32.23
C SER A 34 -27.49 -4.49 31.46
N VAL A 35 -28.60 -4.12 30.81
CA VAL A 35 -28.63 -2.96 29.91
C VAL A 35 -29.39 -1.76 30.48
N ASP A 36 -28.73 -0.61 30.54
CA ASP A 36 -29.33 0.70 30.85
C ASP A 36 -29.42 1.58 29.58
N GLY A 37 -30.57 2.22 29.35
CA GLY A 37 -30.82 3.05 28.18
C GLY A 37 -30.92 4.54 28.53
N PHE A 38 -30.30 5.39 27.71
CA PHE A 38 -30.26 6.85 27.85
C PHE A 38 -30.75 7.52 26.56
N ASP A 39 -31.42 8.66 26.69
CA ASP A 39 -31.99 9.42 25.58
C ASP A 39 -31.13 10.59 25.09
N SER A 40 -30.00 10.80 25.75
CA SER A 40 -29.11 11.92 25.49
C SER A 40 -27.72 11.66 26.06
N ALA A 41 -26.69 12.20 25.41
CA ALA A 41 -25.32 12.18 25.92
C ALA A 41 -25.19 12.81 27.32
N ALA A 42 -25.96 13.87 27.60
CA ALA A 42 -25.95 14.56 28.89
C ALA A 42 -26.45 13.65 30.04
N SER A 43 -27.53 12.89 29.81
CA SER A 43 -28.05 11.95 30.81
C SER A 43 -27.08 10.80 31.09
N ALA A 44 -26.37 10.31 30.06
CA ALA A 44 -25.32 9.31 30.21
C ALA A 44 -24.13 9.86 31.03
N LEU A 45 -23.64 11.07 30.74
CA LEU A 45 -22.55 11.70 31.49
C LEU A 45 -22.91 11.95 32.97
N GLN A 46 -24.14 12.40 33.24
CA GLN A 46 -24.62 12.58 34.62
C GLN A 46 -24.69 11.25 35.37
N ALA A 47 -25.11 10.18 34.69
CA ALA A 47 -25.13 8.84 35.27
C ALA A 47 -23.71 8.32 35.55
N LEU A 48 -22.72 8.56 34.68
CA LEU A 48 -21.33 8.18 34.92
C LEU A 48 -20.71 8.87 36.15
N ALA A 49 -21.15 10.08 36.47
CA ALA A 49 -20.68 10.79 37.66
C ALA A 49 -21.26 10.21 38.97
N GLN A 50 -22.34 9.44 38.91
CA GLN A 50 -23.09 8.97 40.08
C GLN A 50 -23.18 7.44 40.20
N ARG A 51 -22.85 6.71 39.14
CA ARG A 51 -23.01 5.26 39.04
C ARG A 51 -21.68 4.59 38.65
N PRO A 52 -21.51 3.28 38.94
CA PRO A 52 -20.39 2.51 38.42
C PRO A 52 -20.32 2.57 36.89
N LEU A 53 -19.10 2.57 36.36
CA LEU A 53 -18.84 2.54 34.92
C LEU A 53 -19.50 1.30 34.28
N PRO A 54 -20.07 1.42 33.07
CA PRO A 54 -20.44 0.25 32.29
C PRO A 54 -19.20 -0.50 31.80
N ASP A 55 -19.37 -1.76 31.44
CA ASP A 55 -18.34 -2.57 30.80
C ASP A 55 -18.26 -2.27 29.30
N LEU A 56 -19.35 -1.76 28.70
CA LEU A 56 -19.44 -1.35 27.29
C LEU A 56 -20.51 -0.26 27.10
N LEU A 57 -20.26 0.67 26.17
CA LEU A 57 -21.23 1.73 25.82
C LEU A 57 -21.49 1.79 24.32
N PHE A 58 -22.76 1.77 23.92
CA PHE A 58 -23.23 2.11 22.58
C PHE A 58 -23.71 3.56 22.56
N THR A 59 -23.30 4.35 21.57
CA THR A 59 -23.80 5.72 21.38
C THR A 59 -24.14 5.99 19.93
N ASP A 60 -25.27 6.62 19.64
CA ASP A 60 -25.49 7.24 18.32
C ASP A 60 -24.48 8.38 18.11
N VAL A 61 -24.00 8.55 16.89
CA VAL A 61 -23.25 9.72 16.44
C VAL A 61 -24.11 10.97 16.54
N ARG A 62 -25.35 10.92 16.04
CA ARG A 62 -26.17 12.12 15.88
C ARG A 62 -27.37 12.11 16.81
N MET A 63 -27.25 12.83 17.92
CA MET A 63 -28.36 13.07 18.85
C MET A 63 -28.66 14.57 18.96
N PRO A 64 -29.93 14.98 19.18
CA PRO A 64 -30.28 16.37 19.45
C PRO A 64 -29.58 16.91 20.70
N GLY A 65 -28.78 17.98 20.55
CA GLY A 65 -28.03 18.59 21.65
C GLY A 65 -26.53 18.25 21.61
N ASP A 66 -26.03 17.57 22.65
CA ASP A 66 -24.63 17.13 22.71
C ASP A 66 -24.39 15.95 21.74
N ASP A 67 -23.44 16.14 20.83
CA ASP A 67 -23.04 15.17 19.78
C ASP A 67 -22.43 13.89 20.41
N GLY A 68 -22.75 12.71 19.86
CA GLY A 68 -22.20 11.44 20.32
C GLY A 68 -20.67 11.33 20.20
N LEU A 69 -20.08 12.10 19.29
CA LEU A 69 -18.63 12.25 19.18
C LEU A 69 -18.05 13.05 20.36
N VAL A 70 -18.75 14.07 20.83
CA VAL A 70 -18.36 14.85 22.01
C VAL A 70 -18.46 14.00 23.28
N LEU A 71 -19.45 13.11 23.35
CA LEU A 71 -19.55 12.10 24.40
C LEU A 71 -18.34 11.15 24.39
N LEU A 72 -17.98 10.63 23.21
CA LEU A 72 -16.82 9.76 23.03
C LEU A 72 -15.51 10.43 23.48
N ASP A 73 -15.27 11.67 23.06
CA ASP A 73 -14.05 12.42 23.42
C ASP A 73 -13.94 12.60 24.94
N LYS A 74 -15.04 12.97 25.61
CA LYS A 74 -15.09 13.12 27.08
C LYS A 74 -14.87 11.78 27.77
N LEU A 75 -15.48 10.70 27.26
CA LEU A 75 -15.34 9.35 27.78
C LEU A 75 -13.91 8.84 27.67
N LYS A 76 -13.26 9.07 26.53
CA LYS A 76 -11.90 8.57 26.27
C LYS A 76 -10.84 9.40 27.00
N ALA A 77 -11.10 10.68 27.26
CA ALA A 77 -10.28 11.50 28.13
C ALA A 77 -10.34 11.05 29.60
N ALA A 78 -11.52 10.71 30.12
CA ALA A 78 -11.71 10.30 31.51
C ALA A 78 -11.43 8.80 31.76
N HIS A 79 -11.82 7.94 30.82
CA HIS A 79 -11.78 6.48 30.90
C HIS A 79 -11.30 5.86 29.57
N PRO A 80 -9.99 5.92 29.27
CA PRO A 80 -9.44 5.46 27.98
C PRO A 80 -9.76 3.99 27.67
N GLN A 81 -9.83 3.16 28.71
CA GLN A 81 -10.02 1.71 28.61
C GLN A 81 -11.48 1.29 28.44
N LEU A 82 -12.46 2.19 28.61
CA LEU A 82 -13.87 1.87 28.41
C LEU A 82 -14.13 1.62 26.91
N PRO A 83 -14.56 0.42 26.47
CA PRO A 83 -14.93 0.22 25.08
C PRO A 83 -16.21 0.99 24.76
N VAL A 84 -16.19 1.72 23.64
CA VAL A 84 -17.33 2.51 23.16
C VAL A 84 -17.59 2.15 21.70
N ILE A 85 -18.81 1.71 21.40
CA ILE A 85 -19.30 1.42 20.06
C ILE A 85 -20.15 2.58 19.58
N VAL A 86 -19.87 3.05 18.37
CA VAL A 86 -20.56 4.21 17.79
C VAL A 86 -21.55 3.75 16.72
N MET A 87 -22.81 4.13 16.86
CA MET A 87 -23.90 3.82 15.94
C MET A 87 -24.10 4.99 14.97
N SER A 88 -24.17 4.74 13.66
CA SER A 88 -24.29 5.83 12.66
C SER A 88 -25.22 5.46 11.52
N ALA A 89 -25.98 6.43 11.00
CA ALA A 89 -26.75 6.25 9.76
C ALA A 89 -25.82 6.28 8.52
N TYR A 90 -26.14 5.48 7.50
CA TYR A 90 -25.35 5.22 6.26
C TYR A 90 -24.84 6.46 5.46
N THR A 91 -25.19 7.69 5.84
CA THR A 91 -24.96 8.90 5.04
C THR A 91 -23.89 9.87 5.55
N ASP A 92 -23.17 9.62 6.64
CA ASP A 92 -22.20 10.59 7.17
C ASP A 92 -20.76 10.09 7.31
N VAL A 93 -20.08 10.02 6.16
CA VAL A 93 -18.64 9.75 6.02
C VAL A 93 -17.77 10.69 6.88
N ALA A 94 -18.21 11.93 7.11
CA ALA A 94 -17.49 12.90 7.94
C ALA A 94 -17.52 12.57 9.45
N SER A 95 -18.56 11.87 9.89
CA SER A 95 -18.78 11.55 11.30
C SER A 95 -18.08 10.26 11.75
N THR A 96 -17.99 9.27 10.84
CA THR A 96 -17.24 8.03 11.05
C THR A 96 -15.74 8.29 11.21
N ALA A 97 -15.17 9.22 10.43
CA ALA A 97 -13.77 9.65 10.56
C ALA A 97 -13.49 10.47 11.84
N GLY A 98 -14.51 11.06 12.46
CA GLY A 98 -14.40 11.76 13.75
C GLY A 98 -14.27 10.79 14.92
N ALA A 99 -15.11 9.75 14.98
CA ALA A 99 -15.11 8.80 16.10
C ALA A 99 -13.90 7.86 16.15
N PHE A 100 -13.29 7.50 15.00
CA PHE A 100 -12.03 6.76 15.02
C PHE A 100 -10.88 7.60 15.61
N ARG A 101 -10.85 8.91 15.33
CA ARG A 101 -9.87 9.83 15.93
C ARG A 101 -10.11 10.06 17.43
N GLY A 102 -11.36 9.96 17.88
CA GLY A 102 -11.77 10.06 19.29
C GLY A 102 -11.58 8.77 20.11
N GLY A 103 -11.19 7.64 19.50
CA GLY A 103 -10.86 6.40 20.21
C GLY A 103 -12.03 5.41 20.39
N ALA A 104 -13.03 5.45 19.52
CA ALA A 104 -14.08 4.43 19.48
C ALA A 104 -13.48 3.03 19.24
N HIS A 105 -14.09 2.00 19.85
CA HIS A 105 -13.64 0.62 19.74
C HIS A 105 -14.12 -0.02 18.43
N GLU A 106 -15.39 0.18 18.05
CA GLU A 106 -15.97 -0.33 16.81
C GLU A 106 -17.22 0.47 16.41
N PHE A 107 -17.75 0.26 15.20
CA PHE A 107 -18.93 0.98 14.69
C PHE A 107 -20.06 0.02 14.32
N LEU A 108 -21.30 0.51 14.42
CA LEU A 108 -22.51 -0.21 14.04
C LEU A 108 -23.38 0.66 13.11
N SER A 109 -23.54 0.28 11.85
CA SER A 109 -24.29 1.07 10.87
C SER A 109 -25.80 0.86 10.99
N LYS A 110 -26.58 1.93 11.16
CA LYS A 110 -28.06 1.91 11.10
C LYS A 110 -28.55 1.96 9.65
N PRO A 111 -29.45 1.06 9.20
CA PRO A 111 -30.06 -0.04 9.96
C PRO A 111 -29.07 -1.20 10.16
N PHE A 112 -29.05 -1.77 11.37
CA PHE A 112 -28.20 -2.91 11.75
C PHE A 112 -29.04 -4.14 12.08
N ASP A 113 -28.43 -5.32 11.94
CA ASP A 113 -28.97 -6.55 12.50
C ASP A 113 -28.72 -6.61 14.02
N LEU A 114 -29.66 -7.16 14.78
CA LEU A 114 -29.53 -7.29 16.23
C LEU A 114 -28.52 -8.35 16.62
N ASP A 115 -28.39 -9.41 15.82
CA ASP A 115 -27.41 -10.47 16.05
C ASP A 115 -25.99 -9.92 15.87
N ASP A 116 -25.79 -9.03 14.90
CA ASP A 116 -24.53 -8.32 14.69
C ASP A 116 -24.20 -7.41 15.89
N ALA A 117 -25.19 -6.69 16.43
CA ALA A 117 -25.00 -5.81 17.57
C ALA A 117 -24.64 -6.59 18.86
N VAL A 118 -25.27 -7.74 19.09
CA VAL A 118 -24.97 -8.64 20.21
C VAL A 118 -23.59 -9.28 20.05
N ALA A 119 -23.23 -9.74 18.84
CA ALA A 119 -21.90 -10.29 18.56
C ALA A 119 -20.81 -9.23 18.74
N LEU A 120 -21.09 -7.98 18.38
CA LEU A 120 -20.20 -6.84 18.60
C LEU A 120 -19.99 -6.57 20.09
N ALA A 121 -21.06 -6.63 20.88
CA ALA A 121 -20.96 -6.48 22.33
C ALA A 121 -20.11 -7.58 22.96
N ALA A 122 -20.33 -8.85 22.59
CA ALA A 122 -19.56 -9.99 23.08
C ALA A 122 -18.07 -9.89 22.74
N ARG A 123 -17.72 -9.36 21.57
CA ARG A 123 -16.33 -9.15 21.14
C ARG A 123 -15.65 -7.97 21.85
N ALA A 124 -16.41 -6.95 22.23
CA ALA A 124 -15.89 -5.73 22.83
C ALA A 124 -15.77 -5.81 24.36
N LEU A 125 -16.52 -6.73 25.00
CA LEU A 125 -16.45 -6.97 26.43
C LEU A 125 -15.22 -7.82 26.77
N PRO A 126 -14.38 -7.41 27.74
CA PRO A 126 -13.25 -8.23 28.20
C PRO A 126 -13.74 -9.54 28.81
N GLU A 127 -13.17 -10.69 28.43
CA GLU A 127 -13.51 -11.97 29.05
C GLU A 127 -13.08 -11.99 30.53
N ALA A 128 -14.04 -12.32 31.42
CA ALA A 128 -13.76 -12.59 32.82
C ALA A 128 -13.10 -13.97 32.95
N GLY A 129 -11.78 -14.01 32.84
CA GLY A 129 -10.98 -15.21 33.08
C GLY A 129 -10.44 -15.88 31.83
N GLY A 130 -9.58 -15.18 31.11
CA GLY A 130 -8.77 -15.74 30.03
C GLY A 130 -7.33 -15.25 30.17
N VAL A 131 -6.39 -16.18 30.21
CA VAL A 131 -4.96 -15.98 30.42
C VAL A 131 -4.45 -14.85 29.52
N ALA A 132 -3.56 -14.02 30.05
CA ALA A 132 -2.78 -13.04 29.30
C ALA A 132 -2.01 -13.74 28.17
N GLU A 133 -2.65 -13.95 27.03
CA GLU A 133 -1.97 -14.10 25.76
C GLU A 133 -1.34 -12.76 25.48
N VAL A 134 -0.02 -12.76 25.58
CA VAL A 134 0.86 -11.71 25.10
C VAL A 134 0.39 -11.36 23.69
N ALA A 135 -0.38 -10.27 23.59
CA ALA A 135 -0.60 -9.59 22.34
C ALA A 135 0.80 -9.21 21.85
N LEU A 136 1.35 -10.04 20.97
CA LEU A 136 2.41 -9.62 20.09
C LEU A 136 1.88 -8.34 19.45
N PRO A 137 2.56 -7.20 19.64
CA PRO A 137 2.09 -5.97 19.07
C PRO A 137 2.12 -6.19 17.55
N VAL A 138 0.94 -6.33 16.95
CA VAL A 138 0.79 -6.00 15.53
C VAL A 138 1.03 -4.52 15.52
N SER A 139 2.30 -4.19 15.32
CA SER A 139 2.76 -2.86 15.03
C SER A 139 1.89 -2.33 13.91
N SER A 140 0.92 -1.47 14.24
CA SER A 140 0.45 -0.42 13.34
C SER A 140 1.60 0.59 13.17
N GLN A 141 2.73 0.10 12.65
CA GLN A 141 3.75 0.95 12.08
C GLN A 141 3.17 1.50 10.78
N GLY A 142 2.45 2.61 10.90
CA GLY A 142 2.07 3.51 9.82
C GLY A 142 1.55 2.82 8.55
N SER A 143 0.41 2.13 8.62
CA SER A 143 -0.30 1.74 7.40
C SER A 143 -0.69 3.02 6.66
N ALA A 144 -0.02 3.31 5.55
CA ALA A 144 -0.37 4.41 4.67
C ALA A 144 -1.81 4.20 4.20
N GLU A 145 -2.72 5.05 4.66
CA GLU A 145 -4.13 4.99 4.29
C GLU A 145 -4.26 5.34 2.80
N LEU A 146 -5.17 4.67 2.08
CA LEU A 146 -5.42 5.00 0.68
C LEU A 146 -6.17 6.34 0.63
N ILE A 147 -5.53 7.38 0.12
CA ILE A 147 -6.04 8.75 0.11
C ILE A 147 -6.51 9.14 -1.30
N GLY A 148 -7.68 9.78 -1.39
CA GLY A 148 -8.12 10.49 -2.59
C GLY A 148 -9.63 10.78 -2.63
N ASP A 149 -10.00 11.95 -3.14
CA ASP A 149 -11.40 12.41 -3.19
C ASP A 149 -11.95 12.48 -4.63
N THR A 150 -11.11 12.20 -5.62
CA THR A 150 -11.52 12.19 -7.02
C THR A 150 -12.65 11.20 -7.30
N PRO A 151 -13.52 11.46 -8.30
CA PRO A 151 -14.60 10.54 -8.67
C PRO A 151 -14.13 9.12 -8.95
N ALA A 152 -12.95 8.97 -9.57
CA ALA A 152 -12.33 7.68 -9.85
C ALA A 152 -11.94 6.94 -8.56
N MET A 153 -11.34 7.63 -7.59
CA MET A 153 -11.00 7.06 -6.29
C MET A 153 -12.23 6.69 -5.47
N ARG A 154 -13.27 7.53 -5.46
CA ARG A 154 -14.55 7.21 -4.81
C ARG A 154 -15.23 6.00 -5.43
N ALA A 155 -15.13 5.82 -6.75
CA ALA A 155 -15.63 4.61 -7.41
C ALA A 155 -14.81 3.37 -7.01
N LEU A 156 -13.48 3.49 -6.92
CA LEU A 156 -12.59 2.44 -6.46
C LEU A 156 -12.91 2.03 -5.02
N PHE A 157 -13.10 2.96 -4.08
CA PHE A 157 -13.48 2.66 -2.70
C PHE A 157 -14.81 1.92 -2.59
N ARG A 158 -15.83 2.33 -3.35
CA ARG A 158 -17.10 1.60 -3.39
C ARG A 158 -16.94 0.19 -3.95
N ALA A 159 -16.07 0.01 -4.94
CA ALA A 159 -15.77 -1.30 -5.48
C ALA A 159 -15.03 -2.17 -4.45
N ILE A 160 -14.05 -1.62 -3.73
CA ILE A 160 -13.33 -2.32 -2.65
C ILE A 160 -14.31 -2.81 -1.58
N GLY A 161 -15.17 -1.93 -1.05
CA GLY A 161 -16.12 -2.32 0.01
C GLY A 161 -17.07 -3.44 -0.42
N ARG A 162 -17.56 -3.40 -1.67
CA ARG A 162 -18.42 -4.47 -2.21
C ARG A 162 -17.65 -5.78 -2.45
N LEU A 163 -16.43 -5.70 -2.97
CA LEU A 163 -15.64 -6.87 -3.36
C LEU A 163 -14.94 -7.53 -2.16
N ALA A 164 -14.66 -6.78 -1.10
CA ALA A 164 -14.02 -7.32 0.09
C ALA A 164 -14.86 -8.44 0.73
N GLN A 165 -16.20 -8.33 0.66
CA GLN A 165 -17.13 -9.35 1.18
C GLN A 165 -17.23 -10.61 0.32
N ALA A 166 -16.80 -10.56 -0.94
CA ALA A 166 -16.88 -11.69 -1.85
C ALA A 166 -15.60 -12.55 -1.79
N PRO A 167 -15.70 -13.90 -1.77
CA PRO A 167 -14.52 -14.79 -1.75
C PRO A 167 -13.82 -14.91 -3.12
N LEU A 168 -14.05 -13.95 -4.03
CA LEU A 168 -13.54 -13.97 -5.40
C LEU A 168 -12.07 -13.54 -5.46
N SER A 169 -11.36 -14.08 -6.45
CA SER A 169 -10.06 -13.55 -6.86
C SER A 169 -10.23 -12.16 -7.48
N VAL A 170 -9.33 -11.26 -7.13
CA VAL A 170 -9.31 -9.89 -7.63
C VAL A 170 -7.98 -9.62 -8.30
N LEU A 171 -8.02 -9.11 -9.53
CA LEU A 171 -6.86 -8.63 -10.26
C LEU A 171 -6.80 -7.10 -10.18
N ILE A 172 -5.71 -6.56 -9.66
CA ILE A 172 -5.46 -5.13 -9.51
C ILE A 172 -4.50 -4.68 -10.61
N ASN A 173 -4.98 -3.87 -11.54
CA ASN A 173 -4.18 -3.29 -12.60
C ASN A 173 -3.86 -1.83 -12.28
N GLY A 174 -2.59 -1.46 -12.41
CA GLY A 174 -2.17 -0.08 -12.20
C GLY A 174 -0.68 0.10 -12.40
N GLU A 175 -0.29 1.29 -12.84
CA GLU A 175 1.12 1.64 -13.03
C GLU A 175 1.92 1.47 -11.73
N THR A 176 3.22 1.29 -11.88
CA THR A 176 4.15 1.21 -10.76
C THR A 176 4.01 2.45 -9.86
N GLY A 177 3.93 2.23 -8.54
CA GLY A 177 3.82 3.31 -7.56
C GLY A 177 2.43 3.93 -7.41
N THR A 178 1.36 3.36 -7.99
CA THR A 178 -0.02 3.86 -7.83
C THR A 178 -0.69 3.48 -6.49
N GLY A 179 -0.14 2.51 -5.76
CA GLY A 179 -0.66 2.03 -4.48
C GLY A 179 -1.42 0.69 -4.53
N LYS A 180 -1.08 -0.21 -5.46
CA LYS A 180 -1.73 -1.53 -5.62
C LYS A 180 -1.75 -2.36 -4.32
N GLU A 181 -0.64 -2.37 -3.58
CA GLU A 181 -0.51 -3.07 -2.30
C GLU A 181 -1.48 -2.54 -1.24
N LEU A 182 -1.70 -1.22 -1.19
CA LEU A 182 -2.65 -0.61 -0.27
C LEU A 182 -4.09 -1.00 -0.59
N VAL A 183 -4.42 -1.17 -1.88
CA VAL A 183 -5.73 -1.67 -2.30
C VAL A 183 -5.90 -3.15 -1.93
N ALA A 184 -4.86 -3.97 -2.07
CA ALA A 184 -4.90 -5.36 -1.63
C ALA A 184 -5.08 -5.48 -0.11
N HIS A 185 -4.40 -4.64 0.66
CA HIS A 185 -4.61 -4.55 2.11
C HIS A 185 -6.04 -4.12 2.45
N ALA A 186 -6.58 -3.09 1.81
CA ALA A 186 -7.95 -2.65 2.04
C ALA A 186 -8.97 -3.76 1.73
N LEU A 187 -8.80 -4.49 0.62
CA LEU A 187 -9.65 -5.64 0.29
C LEU A 187 -9.59 -6.75 1.35
N HIS A 188 -8.46 -6.94 2.02
CA HIS A 188 -8.31 -7.93 3.08
C HIS A 188 -8.92 -7.44 4.40
N THR A 189 -8.59 -6.22 4.83
CA THR A 189 -9.07 -5.62 6.08
C THR A 189 -10.59 -5.46 6.10
N GLU A 190 -11.21 -5.21 4.94
CA GLU A 190 -12.65 -5.09 4.80
C GLU A 190 -13.35 -6.45 4.52
N SER A 191 -12.63 -7.58 4.57
CA SER A 191 -13.19 -8.90 4.27
C SER A 191 -13.55 -9.70 5.53
N PRO A 192 -14.36 -10.77 5.42
CA PRO A 192 -14.57 -11.73 6.51
C PRO A 192 -13.26 -12.37 7.02
N ARG A 193 -12.16 -12.26 6.27
CA ARG A 193 -10.83 -12.78 6.61
C ARG A 193 -9.91 -11.72 7.23
N ALA A 194 -10.41 -10.54 7.62
CA ALA A 194 -9.60 -9.44 8.16
C ALA A 194 -8.71 -9.80 9.37
N ARG A 195 -9.14 -10.78 10.19
CA ARG A 195 -8.40 -11.28 11.35
C ARG A 195 -7.48 -12.46 11.02
N LYS A 196 -7.46 -12.92 9.77
CA LYS A 196 -6.67 -14.06 9.28
C LYS A 196 -5.37 -13.54 8.64
N PRO A 197 -4.39 -14.42 8.34
CA PRO A 197 -3.12 -13.98 7.77
C PRO A 197 -3.31 -13.24 6.43
N PHE A 198 -2.61 -12.11 6.28
CA PHE A 198 -2.36 -11.47 5.00
C PHE A 198 -0.89 -11.70 4.64
N VAL A 199 -0.65 -12.49 3.59
CA VAL A 199 0.70 -12.83 3.15
C VAL A 199 0.93 -12.17 1.80
N ALA A 200 1.89 -11.25 1.74
CA ALA A 200 2.30 -10.59 0.50
C ALA A 200 3.55 -11.26 -0.10
N LEU A 201 3.57 -11.39 -1.42
CA LEU A 201 4.71 -11.88 -2.18
C LEU A 201 4.88 -11.04 -3.45
N ASN A 202 6.03 -10.38 -3.57
CA ASN A 202 6.40 -9.70 -4.80
C ASN A 202 7.20 -10.67 -5.69
N THR A 203 6.63 -11.04 -6.82
CA THR A 203 7.22 -12.05 -7.72
C THR A 203 8.45 -11.52 -8.49
N ALA A 204 8.54 -10.21 -8.70
CA ALA A 204 9.68 -9.58 -9.35
C ALA A 204 10.91 -9.43 -8.43
N ALA A 205 10.70 -9.40 -7.11
CA ALA A 205 11.77 -9.23 -6.12
C ALA A 205 12.56 -10.52 -5.83
N ILE A 206 12.03 -11.69 -6.22
CA ILE A 206 12.59 -13.00 -5.88
C ILE A 206 13.09 -13.68 -7.15
N PRO A 207 14.33 -14.21 -7.16
CA PRO A 207 14.84 -14.98 -8.30
C PRO A 207 13.89 -16.13 -8.66
N ALA A 208 13.66 -16.34 -9.96
CA ALA A 208 12.74 -17.35 -10.48
C ALA A 208 12.99 -18.75 -9.89
N GLU A 209 14.25 -19.11 -9.64
CA GLU A 209 14.67 -20.40 -9.07
C GLU A 209 14.19 -20.60 -7.62
N LEU A 210 14.05 -19.51 -6.85
CA LEU A 210 13.62 -19.55 -5.44
C LEU A 210 12.12 -19.30 -5.28
N LEU A 211 11.49 -18.66 -6.27
CA LEU A 211 10.08 -18.29 -6.22
C LEU A 211 9.16 -19.50 -6.02
N GLU A 212 9.50 -20.65 -6.60
CA GLU A 212 8.74 -21.89 -6.41
C GLU A 212 8.75 -22.37 -4.95
N SER A 213 9.93 -22.38 -4.35
CA SER A 213 10.16 -22.76 -2.96
C SER A 213 9.51 -21.78 -1.98
N GLU A 214 9.50 -20.49 -2.31
CA GLU A 214 8.81 -19.47 -1.51
C GLU A 214 7.29 -19.64 -1.56
N LEU A 215 6.71 -19.87 -2.75
CA LEU A 215 5.26 -20.04 -2.93
C LEU A 215 4.74 -21.32 -2.29
N PHE A 216 5.34 -22.46 -2.64
CA PHE A 216 4.81 -23.79 -2.32
C PHE A 216 5.58 -24.51 -1.21
N GLY A 217 6.69 -23.94 -0.72
CA GLY A 217 7.54 -24.62 0.27
C GLY A 217 8.34 -25.78 -0.34
N HIS A 218 9.25 -26.34 0.46
CA HIS A 218 10.05 -27.48 0.05
C HIS A 218 10.29 -28.45 1.21
N GLU A 219 10.47 -29.73 0.87
CA GLU A 219 10.94 -30.75 1.81
C GLU A 219 12.47 -30.76 1.91
N ALA A 220 13.00 -31.30 3.01
CA ALA A 220 14.43 -31.49 3.16
C ALA A 220 14.96 -32.41 2.03
N GLY A 221 16.00 -31.96 1.34
CA GLY A 221 16.61 -32.68 0.21
C GLY A 221 15.96 -32.42 -1.15
N ALA A 222 15.01 -31.49 -1.27
CA ALA A 222 14.33 -31.19 -2.54
C ALA A 222 15.24 -30.66 -3.65
N PHE A 223 16.31 -29.92 -3.29
CA PHE A 223 17.34 -29.42 -4.20
C PHE A 223 18.66 -29.23 -3.44
N THR A 224 19.75 -28.96 -4.17
CA THR A 224 21.08 -28.74 -3.58
C THR A 224 21.06 -27.51 -2.65
N GLY A 225 21.19 -27.74 -1.34
CA GLY A 225 21.11 -26.70 -0.31
C GLY A 225 19.85 -26.73 0.56
N ALA A 226 18.83 -27.53 0.19
CA ALA A 226 17.61 -27.71 0.97
C ALA A 226 17.83 -28.61 2.19
N GLN A 227 18.51 -28.10 3.23
CA GLN A 227 18.84 -28.91 4.41
C GLN A 227 17.66 -29.11 5.38
N ARG A 228 16.67 -28.21 5.33
CA ARG A 228 15.51 -28.23 6.22
C ARG A 228 14.24 -28.05 5.40
N ARG A 229 13.11 -28.48 5.95
CA ARG A 229 11.79 -28.18 5.39
C ARG A 229 11.50 -26.68 5.50
N HIS A 230 10.85 -26.12 4.49
CA HIS A 230 10.38 -24.74 4.45
C HIS A 230 8.88 -24.69 4.14
N ILE A 231 8.14 -23.88 4.88
CA ILE A 231 6.69 -23.69 4.71
C ILE A 231 6.47 -22.56 3.70
N GLY A 232 5.75 -22.85 2.62
CA GLY A 232 5.48 -21.88 1.55
C GLY A 232 4.44 -20.82 1.92
N ARG A 233 4.35 -19.77 1.09
CA ARG A 233 3.37 -18.69 1.28
C ARG A 233 1.92 -19.16 1.21
N PHE A 234 1.61 -20.16 0.39
CA PHE A 234 0.26 -20.73 0.35
C PHE A 234 -0.16 -21.35 1.70
N GLU A 235 0.74 -22.09 2.35
CA GLU A 235 0.46 -22.67 3.67
C GLU A 235 0.40 -21.59 4.76
N GLN A 236 1.27 -20.58 4.70
CA GLN A 236 1.26 -19.45 5.64
C GLN A 236 -0.03 -18.62 5.53
N ALA A 237 -0.62 -18.56 4.33
CA ALA A 237 -1.84 -17.83 4.03
C ALA A 237 -3.12 -18.64 4.25
N ASP A 238 -3.03 -19.87 4.76
CA ASP A 238 -4.19 -20.74 4.94
C ASP A 238 -5.28 -20.10 5.83
N GLY A 239 -6.53 -20.19 5.37
CA GLY A 239 -7.68 -19.48 5.94
C GLY A 239 -7.67 -17.95 5.75
N GLY A 240 -6.63 -17.39 5.12
CA GLY A 240 -6.37 -15.97 4.98
C GLY A 240 -6.38 -15.48 3.53
N THR A 241 -5.49 -14.54 3.22
CA THR A 241 -5.35 -13.90 1.91
C THR A 241 -3.88 -13.92 1.46
N LEU A 242 -3.65 -14.36 0.22
CA LEU A 242 -2.35 -14.30 -0.45
C LEU A 242 -2.38 -13.18 -1.50
N PHE A 243 -1.53 -12.17 -1.31
CA PHE A 243 -1.32 -11.10 -2.26
C PHE A 243 -0.10 -11.38 -3.14
N LEU A 244 -0.33 -11.51 -4.44
CA LEU A 244 0.70 -11.73 -5.46
C LEU A 244 0.95 -10.43 -6.22
N ASP A 245 2.01 -9.71 -5.86
CA ASP A 245 2.43 -8.49 -6.55
C ASP A 245 3.30 -8.83 -7.78
N GLU A 246 3.10 -8.02 -8.82
CA GLU A 246 3.70 -8.14 -10.13
C GLU A 246 3.53 -9.52 -10.81
N ILE A 247 2.33 -10.11 -10.74
CA ILE A 247 2.03 -11.47 -11.27
C ILE A 247 2.48 -11.71 -12.72
N GLY A 248 2.56 -10.67 -13.54
CA GLY A 248 3.07 -10.72 -14.92
C GLY A 248 4.54 -11.16 -15.04
N ASP A 249 5.34 -11.01 -13.99
CA ASP A 249 6.75 -11.44 -13.95
C ASP A 249 6.92 -12.91 -13.53
N MET A 250 5.82 -13.62 -13.25
CA MET A 250 5.87 -15.03 -12.88
C MET A 250 6.31 -15.92 -14.06
N PRO A 251 7.32 -16.80 -13.89
CA PRO A 251 7.72 -17.76 -14.92
C PRO A 251 6.60 -18.73 -15.33
N LEU A 252 6.51 -19.07 -16.62
CA LEU A 252 5.51 -19.99 -17.18
C LEU A 252 5.38 -21.35 -16.44
N PRO A 253 6.47 -22.02 -15.99
CA PRO A 253 6.34 -23.27 -15.24
C PRO A 253 5.56 -23.08 -13.94
N LEU A 254 5.73 -21.95 -13.26
CA LEU A 254 5.05 -21.64 -12.00
C LEU A 254 3.60 -21.23 -12.21
N GLN A 255 3.29 -20.56 -13.33
CA GLN A 255 1.91 -20.25 -13.69
C GLN A 255 1.03 -21.51 -13.79
N THR A 256 1.59 -22.61 -14.30
CA THR A 256 0.88 -23.90 -14.41
C THR A 256 0.55 -24.49 -13.03
N ARG A 257 1.50 -24.40 -12.09
CA ARG A 257 1.28 -24.87 -10.71
C ARG A 257 0.30 -23.97 -9.98
N LEU A 258 0.43 -22.66 -10.12
CA LEU A 258 -0.49 -21.68 -9.53
C LEU A 258 -1.93 -21.93 -10.00
N LEU A 259 -2.14 -22.15 -11.30
CA LEU A 259 -3.46 -22.48 -11.85
C LEU A 259 -4.05 -23.72 -11.17
N ARG A 260 -3.25 -24.76 -10.95
CA ARG A 260 -3.70 -25.99 -10.28
C ARG A 260 -4.14 -25.70 -8.84
N VAL A 261 -3.36 -24.93 -8.08
CA VAL A 261 -3.71 -24.56 -6.70
C VAL A 261 -4.98 -23.72 -6.67
N LEU A 262 -5.11 -22.76 -7.58
CA LEU A 262 -6.32 -21.95 -7.68
C LEU A 262 -7.56 -22.77 -8.06
N ALA A 263 -7.40 -23.85 -8.82
CA ALA A 263 -8.47 -24.73 -9.28
C ALA A 263 -8.89 -25.77 -8.24
N GLU A 264 -7.91 -26.44 -7.62
CA GLU A 264 -8.11 -27.63 -6.77
C GLU A 264 -8.01 -27.30 -5.27
N ASN A 265 -7.51 -26.12 -4.89
CA ASN A 265 -7.17 -25.74 -3.51
C ASN A 265 -6.17 -26.69 -2.83
N GLU A 266 -5.38 -27.40 -3.64
CA GLU A 266 -4.41 -28.37 -3.17
C GLU A 266 -3.13 -28.38 -4.00
N PHE A 267 -2.01 -28.70 -3.35
CA PHE A 267 -0.69 -28.73 -3.98
C PHE A 267 0.29 -29.63 -3.22
N PHE A 268 1.48 -29.81 -3.81
CA PHE A 268 2.60 -30.51 -3.20
C PHE A 268 3.76 -29.54 -2.98
N ARG A 269 4.47 -29.67 -1.86
CA ARG A 269 5.76 -28.99 -1.67
C ARG A 269 6.75 -29.45 -2.75
N VAL A 270 7.76 -28.63 -3.03
CA VAL A 270 8.87 -29.03 -3.90
C VAL A 270 9.58 -30.24 -3.29
N GLY A 271 9.69 -31.33 -4.07
CA GLY A 271 10.24 -32.61 -3.61
C GLY A 271 9.34 -33.42 -2.67
N GLY A 272 8.16 -32.88 -2.33
CA GLY A 272 7.19 -33.53 -1.45
C GLY A 272 6.22 -34.46 -2.18
N ARG A 273 5.66 -35.41 -1.44
CA ARG A 273 4.59 -36.32 -1.90
C ARG A 273 3.29 -36.17 -1.09
N GLU A 274 3.33 -35.36 -0.04
CA GLU A 274 2.18 -35.04 0.78
C GLU A 274 1.31 -34.00 0.07
N LEU A 275 0.04 -34.32 -0.12
CA LEU A 275 -0.95 -33.42 -0.68
C LEU A 275 -1.41 -32.46 0.42
N ILE A 276 -1.27 -31.17 0.19
CA ILE A 276 -1.61 -30.11 1.14
C ILE A 276 -2.83 -29.37 0.61
N ARG A 277 -3.85 -29.24 1.45
CA ARG A 277 -5.07 -28.49 1.16
C ARG A 277 -5.03 -27.17 1.91
N VAL A 278 -5.36 -26.09 1.21
CA VAL A 278 -5.39 -24.75 1.78
C VAL A 278 -6.63 -24.01 1.29
N ASP A 279 -7.22 -23.19 2.15
CA ASP A 279 -8.28 -22.27 1.79
C ASP A 279 -7.73 -20.85 1.76
N VAL A 280 -7.32 -20.38 0.58
CA VAL A 280 -6.64 -19.08 0.42
C VAL A 280 -7.39 -18.22 -0.58
N ARG A 281 -7.76 -17.00 -0.16
CA ARG A 281 -8.20 -15.96 -1.10
C ARG A 281 -6.99 -15.36 -1.80
N VAL A 282 -6.95 -15.39 -3.13
CA VAL A 282 -5.84 -14.81 -3.90
C VAL A 282 -6.22 -13.44 -4.45
N ILE A 283 -5.39 -12.44 -4.17
CA ILE A 283 -5.44 -11.11 -4.79
C ILE A 283 -4.15 -10.97 -5.61
N ALA A 284 -4.25 -10.63 -6.89
CA ALA A 284 -3.10 -10.44 -7.76
C ALA A 284 -3.00 -8.98 -8.19
N ALA A 285 -1.79 -8.49 -8.40
CA ALA A 285 -1.53 -7.16 -8.91
C ALA A 285 -0.48 -7.16 -10.02
N THR A 286 -0.60 -6.25 -10.98
CA THR A 286 0.43 -6.04 -12.00
C THR A 286 0.34 -4.64 -12.62
N HIS A 287 1.48 -4.14 -13.12
CA HIS A 287 1.54 -2.99 -14.02
C HIS A 287 1.53 -3.36 -15.51
N GLN A 288 1.69 -4.64 -15.84
CA GLN A 288 1.78 -5.12 -17.22
C GLN A 288 0.40 -5.40 -17.82
N ASP A 289 0.33 -5.37 -19.14
CA ASP A 289 -0.82 -5.82 -19.92
C ASP A 289 -0.76 -7.35 -20.04
N LEU A 290 -1.57 -8.07 -19.27
CA LEU A 290 -1.53 -9.53 -19.22
C LEU A 290 -2.05 -10.14 -20.53
N GLU A 291 -3.00 -9.50 -21.19
CA GLU A 291 -3.52 -9.89 -22.50
C GLU A 291 -2.42 -9.86 -23.55
N ALA A 292 -1.64 -8.78 -23.60
CA ALA A 292 -0.47 -8.70 -24.47
C ALA A 292 0.59 -9.75 -24.14
N LEU A 293 0.81 -10.07 -22.85
CA LEU A 293 1.73 -11.15 -22.46
C LEU A 293 1.21 -12.54 -22.87
N VAL A 294 -0.11 -12.76 -22.89
CA VAL A 294 -0.73 -13.99 -23.40
C VAL A 294 -0.49 -14.12 -24.89
N GLU A 295 -0.70 -13.07 -25.67
CA GLU A 295 -0.43 -13.06 -27.12
C GLU A 295 1.05 -13.35 -27.44
N GLN A 296 1.96 -12.89 -26.57
CA GLN A 296 3.40 -13.14 -26.68
C GLN A 296 3.82 -14.54 -26.16
N GLY A 297 2.90 -15.34 -25.64
CA GLY A 297 3.18 -16.64 -25.04
C GLY A 297 3.98 -16.58 -23.73
N ARG A 298 4.04 -15.41 -23.08
CA ARG A 298 4.74 -15.17 -21.80
C ARG A 298 3.83 -15.33 -20.59
N PHE A 299 2.52 -15.33 -20.80
CA PHE A 299 1.52 -15.59 -19.77
C PHE A 299 0.49 -16.60 -20.28
N ARG A 300 -0.04 -17.47 -19.41
CA ARG A 300 -1.04 -18.45 -19.82
C ARG A 300 -2.45 -17.88 -19.79
N ALA A 301 -3.20 -18.09 -20.87
CA ALA A 301 -4.59 -17.65 -21.00
C ALA A 301 -5.51 -18.24 -19.92
N ASP A 302 -5.34 -19.52 -19.58
CA ASP A 302 -6.14 -20.21 -18.56
C ASP A 302 -5.93 -19.64 -17.16
N LEU A 303 -4.70 -19.27 -16.81
CA LEU A 303 -4.40 -18.57 -15.56
C LEU A 303 -5.00 -17.16 -15.54
N LEU A 304 -4.91 -16.41 -16.64
CA LEU A 304 -5.53 -15.08 -16.74
C LEU A 304 -7.03 -15.17 -16.48
N HIS A 305 -7.73 -16.11 -17.14
CA HIS A 305 -9.16 -16.32 -16.92
C HIS A 305 -9.52 -16.69 -15.47
N ARG A 306 -8.63 -17.38 -14.74
CA ARG A 306 -8.87 -17.74 -13.34
C ARG A 306 -8.62 -16.59 -12.37
N LEU A 307 -7.68 -15.70 -12.69
CA LEU A 307 -7.35 -14.53 -11.87
C LEU A 307 -8.29 -13.35 -12.13
N ASP A 308 -8.68 -13.15 -13.40
CA ASP A 308 -9.46 -12.02 -13.88
C ASP A 308 -10.97 -12.23 -13.74
N VAL A 309 -11.40 -12.67 -12.55
CA VAL A 309 -12.83 -12.77 -12.22
C VAL A 309 -13.40 -11.37 -11.98
N VAL A 310 -12.65 -10.53 -11.28
CA VAL A 310 -12.95 -9.12 -11.09
C VAL A 310 -11.67 -8.31 -11.22
N ARG A 311 -11.71 -7.28 -12.09
CA ARG A 311 -10.60 -6.35 -12.29
C ARG A 311 -10.85 -5.02 -11.59
N LEU A 312 -9.85 -4.54 -10.86
CA LEU A 312 -9.79 -3.20 -10.28
C LEU A 312 -8.69 -2.40 -10.96
N GLN A 313 -9.08 -1.32 -11.64
CA GLN A 313 -8.13 -0.40 -12.25
C GLN A 313 -7.80 0.74 -11.27
N LEU A 314 -6.53 0.89 -10.93
CA LEU A 314 -6.02 2.06 -10.21
C LEU A 314 -5.62 3.13 -11.22
N PRO A 315 -6.23 4.33 -11.16
CA PRO A 315 -5.86 5.43 -12.03
C PRO A 315 -4.47 5.95 -11.66
N PRO A 316 -3.62 6.28 -12.66
CA PRO A 316 -2.35 6.94 -12.41
C PRO A 316 -2.56 8.34 -11.83
N LEU A 317 -1.56 8.84 -11.10
CA LEU A 317 -1.65 10.11 -10.37
C LEU A 317 -1.96 11.31 -11.29
N ARG A 318 -1.50 11.26 -12.55
CA ARG A 318 -1.79 12.28 -13.58
C ARG A 318 -3.27 12.41 -13.96
N GLU A 319 -4.08 11.37 -13.73
CA GLU A 319 -5.54 11.37 -13.96
C GLU A 319 -6.31 11.79 -12.70
N ARG A 320 -5.65 11.79 -11.54
CA ARG A 320 -6.21 12.19 -10.24
C ARG A 320 -5.40 13.32 -9.59
N ARG A 321 -5.00 14.33 -10.37
CA ARG A 321 -4.16 15.46 -9.90
C ARG A 321 -4.75 16.26 -8.74
N ALA A 322 -6.08 16.23 -8.58
CA ALA A 322 -6.75 16.86 -7.45
C ALA A 322 -6.38 16.23 -6.09
N ASP A 323 -5.92 14.97 -6.08
CA ASP A 323 -5.49 14.26 -4.87
C ASP A 323 -4.03 14.61 -4.47
N VAL A 324 -3.24 15.23 -5.38
CA VAL A 324 -1.81 15.54 -5.15
C VAL A 324 -1.56 16.41 -3.91
N PRO A 325 -2.31 17.51 -3.67
CA PRO A 325 -2.11 18.34 -2.48
C PRO A 325 -2.28 17.56 -1.17
N GLN A 326 -3.36 16.80 -1.06
CA GLN A 326 -3.67 16.02 0.14
C GLN A 326 -2.62 14.93 0.39
N LEU A 327 -2.19 14.25 -0.68
CA LEU A 327 -1.11 13.27 -0.60
C LEU A 327 0.21 13.91 -0.17
N ALA A 328 0.58 15.06 -0.75
CA ALA A 328 1.82 15.76 -0.45
C ALA A 328 1.86 16.25 1.02
N GLU A 329 0.75 16.82 1.50
CA GLU A 329 0.61 17.25 2.90
C GLU A 329 0.75 16.07 3.86
N ASN A 330 0.12 14.94 3.55
CA ASN A 330 0.25 13.74 4.39
C ASN A 330 1.69 13.20 4.40
N PHE A 331 2.34 13.09 3.25
CA PHE A 331 3.72 12.61 3.18
C PHE A 331 4.71 13.54 3.89
N LEU A 332 4.52 14.86 3.80
CA LEU A 332 5.31 15.83 4.56
C LEU A 332 5.09 15.69 6.07
N ALA A 333 3.84 15.48 6.51
CA ALA A 333 3.55 15.25 7.92
C ALA A 333 4.15 13.93 8.43
N MET A 334 4.09 12.86 7.63
CA MET A 334 4.73 11.58 7.93
C MET A 334 6.25 11.72 8.01
N ALA A 335 6.86 12.44 7.07
CA ALA A 335 8.29 12.69 7.05
C ALA A 335 8.75 13.52 8.25
N ALA A 336 8.01 14.58 8.60
CA ALA A 336 8.28 15.41 9.76
C ALA A 336 8.30 14.60 11.07
N ARG A 337 7.28 13.74 11.27
CA ARG A 337 7.21 12.83 12.43
C ARG A 337 8.39 11.86 12.50
N LYS A 338 8.80 11.28 11.37
CA LYS A 338 9.87 10.27 11.34
C LYS A 338 11.27 10.88 11.44
N LEU A 339 11.45 12.11 10.95
CA LEU A 339 12.71 12.85 11.02
C LEU A 339 12.85 13.68 12.30
N ASP A 340 11.83 13.69 13.16
CA ASP A 340 11.75 14.53 14.36
C ASP A 340 12.01 16.02 14.05
N THR A 341 11.34 16.52 13.01
CA THR A 341 11.48 17.90 12.52
C THR A 341 10.13 18.60 12.52
N PRO A 342 10.09 19.95 12.62
CA PRO A 342 8.84 20.68 12.53
C PRO A 342 8.18 20.46 11.15
N PRO A 343 6.84 20.34 11.11
CA PRO A 343 6.12 20.09 9.87
C PRO A 343 6.29 21.27 8.91
N LYS A 344 6.84 21.00 7.73
CA LYS A 344 6.95 21.98 6.66
C LYS A 344 5.60 22.18 5.96
N ARG A 345 5.39 23.39 5.43
CA ARG A 345 4.17 23.77 4.70
C ARG A 345 4.50 24.04 3.24
N LEU A 346 3.62 23.65 2.33
CA LEU A 346 3.73 23.97 0.92
C LEU A 346 3.10 25.34 0.65
N SER A 347 3.82 26.22 -0.06
CA SER A 347 3.23 27.44 -0.59
C SER A 347 2.23 27.14 -1.72
N PRO A 348 1.31 28.05 -2.05
CA PRO A 348 0.40 27.88 -3.20
C PRO A 348 1.15 27.61 -4.51
N ALA A 349 2.27 28.29 -4.76
CA ALA A 349 3.09 28.09 -5.95
C ALA A 349 3.74 26.69 -5.99
N ALA A 350 4.18 26.17 -4.83
CA ALA A 350 4.69 24.81 -4.72
C ALA A 350 3.61 23.77 -5.02
N LEU A 351 2.38 23.97 -4.52
CA LEU A 351 1.25 23.09 -4.81
C LEU A 351 0.90 23.08 -6.30
N ASP A 352 0.92 24.23 -6.96
CA ASP A 352 0.64 24.31 -8.39
C ASP A 352 1.74 23.64 -9.22
N ALA A 353 3.02 23.76 -8.83
CA ALA A 353 4.12 23.03 -9.44
C ALA A 353 3.94 21.50 -9.29
N LEU A 354 3.58 21.03 -8.10
CA LEU A 354 3.30 19.60 -7.85
C LEU A 354 2.10 19.09 -8.67
N ARG A 355 1.03 19.88 -8.83
CA ARG A 355 -0.13 19.53 -9.68
C ARG A 355 0.22 19.52 -11.17
N GLY A 356 1.14 20.39 -11.59
CA GLY A 356 1.57 20.53 -12.99
C GLY A 356 2.43 19.36 -13.48
N TYR A 357 3.14 18.70 -12.57
CA TYR A 357 4.03 17.59 -12.90
C TYR A 357 3.25 16.30 -13.28
N ALA A 358 3.84 15.51 -14.18
CA ALA A 358 3.18 14.33 -14.76
C ALA A 358 3.22 13.08 -13.86
N TRP A 359 4.13 13.03 -12.88
CA TRP A 359 4.29 11.91 -11.94
C TRP A 359 4.44 10.53 -12.60
N PRO A 360 5.48 10.31 -13.44
CA PRO A 360 5.74 8.99 -14.03
C PRO A 360 5.90 7.86 -13.01
N GLY A 361 6.44 8.14 -11.81
CA GLY A 361 6.52 7.17 -10.72
C GLY A 361 5.34 7.23 -9.73
N ASN A 362 4.26 7.92 -10.13
CA ASN A 362 2.99 8.03 -9.40
C ASN A 362 3.17 8.47 -7.93
N VAL A 363 2.45 7.83 -7.00
CA VAL A 363 2.41 8.19 -5.58
C VAL A 363 3.76 7.92 -4.91
N ARG A 364 4.48 6.87 -5.32
CA ARG A 364 5.82 6.55 -4.79
C ARG A 364 6.85 7.62 -5.15
N GLU A 365 6.78 8.21 -6.35
CA GLU A 365 7.63 9.35 -6.70
C GLU A 365 7.26 10.59 -5.89
N LEU A 366 5.97 10.89 -5.75
CA LEU A 366 5.49 12.01 -4.91
C LEU A 366 5.95 11.88 -3.46
N GLU A 367 5.80 10.69 -2.88
CA GLU A 367 6.29 10.39 -1.53
C GLU A 367 7.79 10.67 -1.44
N ASN A 368 8.60 10.12 -2.34
CA ASN A 368 10.05 10.35 -2.36
C ASN A 368 10.43 11.82 -2.50
N VAL A 369 9.69 12.58 -3.32
CA VAL A 369 9.87 14.04 -3.44
C VAL A 369 9.58 14.72 -2.11
N CYS A 370 8.47 14.38 -1.45
CA CYS A 370 8.10 14.94 -0.14
C CYS A 370 9.13 14.61 0.95
N TRP A 371 9.66 13.38 0.99
CA TRP A 371 10.76 13.02 1.89
C TRP A 371 12.02 13.87 1.66
N ARG A 372 12.39 14.08 0.39
CA ARG A 372 13.54 14.94 0.05
C ARG A 372 13.31 16.38 0.47
N LEU A 373 12.12 16.90 0.22
CA LEU A 373 11.71 18.25 0.59
C LEU A 373 11.71 18.44 2.12
N ALA A 374 11.19 17.48 2.88
CA ALA A 374 11.24 17.48 4.33
C ALA A 374 12.68 17.51 4.87
N ALA A 375 13.60 16.73 4.27
CA ALA A 375 14.97 16.61 4.74
C ALA A 375 15.91 17.73 4.29
N LEU A 376 15.71 18.30 3.09
CA LEU A 376 16.68 19.19 2.44
C LEU A 376 16.23 20.64 2.33
N ALA A 377 14.93 20.94 2.43
CA ALA A 377 14.47 22.33 2.34
C ALA A 377 14.93 23.11 3.58
N PRO A 378 15.62 24.25 3.44
CA PRO A 378 16.13 25.01 4.57
C PRO A 378 15.02 25.77 5.31
N ALA A 379 13.95 26.15 4.60
CA ALA A 379 12.83 26.91 5.14
C ALA A 379 11.69 26.00 5.64
N GLU A 380 10.85 26.53 6.54
CA GLU A 380 9.61 25.88 6.98
C GLU A 380 8.53 25.91 5.89
N VAL A 381 8.53 26.95 5.06
CA VAL A 381 7.64 27.07 3.90
C VAL A 381 8.42 26.68 2.64
N ILE A 382 7.92 25.67 1.94
CA ILE A 382 8.47 25.13 0.71
C ILE A 382 7.89 25.90 -0.47
N ASP A 383 8.76 26.48 -1.29
CA ASP A 383 8.37 27.23 -2.48
C ASP A 383 8.43 26.40 -3.77
N ALA A 384 8.09 27.01 -4.90
CA ALA A 384 8.13 26.33 -6.20
C ALA A 384 9.56 25.97 -6.63
N HIS A 385 10.56 26.76 -6.26
CA HIS A 385 11.96 26.51 -6.61
C HIS A 385 12.52 25.28 -5.86
N ASP A 386 12.14 25.10 -4.60
CA ASP A 386 12.45 23.89 -3.83
C ASP A 386 11.87 22.64 -4.48
N VAL A 387 10.60 22.70 -4.92
CA VAL A 387 9.90 21.61 -5.63
C VAL A 387 10.60 21.30 -6.94
N ASP A 388 10.88 22.31 -7.78
CA ASP A 388 11.56 22.13 -9.07
C ASP A 388 12.94 21.50 -8.88
N GLY A 389 13.70 21.94 -7.88
CA GLY A 389 14.97 21.35 -7.50
C GLY A 389 14.86 19.87 -7.10
N ALA A 390 13.81 19.52 -6.36
CA ALA A 390 13.54 18.14 -5.95
C ALA A 390 13.06 17.25 -7.11
N LEU A 391 12.31 17.79 -8.08
CA LEU A 391 11.82 17.09 -9.27
C LEU A 391 12.93 16.85 -10.30
N LEU A 392 13.78 17.85 -10.57
CA LEU A 392 14.91 17.74 -11.52
C LEU A 392 15.91 16.66 -11.11
N ARG A 393 16.14 16.47 -9.80
CA ARG A 393 17.00 15.39 -9.27
C ARG A 393 16.37 14.00 -9.41
N GLY A 394 15.04 13.90 -9.42
CA GLY A 394 14.31 12.66 -9.67
C GLY A 394 14.32 12.28 -11.15
N SER A 395 14.02 13.24 -12.02
CA SER A 395 13.93 13.03 -13.46
C SER A 395 15.27 12.65 -14.12
N ARG A 396 16.40 13.10 -13.56
CA ARG A 396 17.74 12.70 -14.02
C ARG A 396 18.10 11.23 -13.71
N ARG A 397 17.37 10.59 -12.79
CA ARG A 397 17.60 9.19 -12.39
C ARG A 397 16.75 8.18 -13.17
N GLU A 398 15.59 8.62 -13.67
CA GLU A 398 14.72 7.81 -14.54
C GLU A 398 15.06 7.96 -16.03
N ARG A 399 15.55 9.14 -16.46
CA ARG A 399 16.00 9.34 -17.86
C ARG A 399 17.33 8.67 -18.22
N SER A 400 18.03 8.10 -17.24
CA SER A 400 19.26 7.31 -17.49
C SER A 400 18.98 5.90 -18.06
N GLY A 401 17.70 5.54 -18.27
CA GLY A 401 17.29 4.39 -19.06
C GLY A 401 16.90 4.81 -20.48
N GLU A 402 17.67 4.33 -21.48
CA GLU A 402 17.37 4.33 -22.92
C GLU A 402 17.56 5.64 -23.70
N GLY A 403 18.76 5.80 -24.29
CA GLY A 403 19.01 6.43 -25.61
C GLY A 403 18.77 7.94 -25.78
N GLY A 404 17.60 8.45 -25.36
CA GLY A 404 17.16 9.83 -25.61
C GLY A 404 17.89 10.90 -24.81
N GLU A 405 18.55 10.54 -23.71
CA GLU A 405 19.32 11.50 -22.90
C GLU A 405 20.60 11.96 -23.62
N TRP A 406 21.21 11.11 -24.45
CA TRP A 406 22.39 11.48 -25.24
C TRP A 406 22.04 12.47 -26.36
N ASP A 407 20.98 12.18 -27.12
CA ASP A 407 20.51 13.05 -28.21
C ASP A 407 20.03 14.41 -27.68
N ALA A 408 19.36 14.42 -26.53
CA ALA A 408 18.91 15.66 -25.88
C ALA A 408 20.08 16.51 -25.36
N GLN A 409 21.10 15.88 -24.74
CA GLN A 409 22.30 16.59 -24.27
C GLN A 409 23.14 17.13 -25.42
N LEU A 410 23.29 16.36 -26.51
CA LEU A 410 23.97 16.81 -27.72
C LEU A 410 23.23 17.98 -28.38
N SER A 411 21.90 17.90 -28.45
CA SER A 411 21.05 18.97 -29.00
C SER A 411 21.14 20.26 -28.18
N ALA A 412 21.08 20.15 -26.84
CA ALA A 412 21.20 21.31 -25.95
C ALA A 412 22.59 21.97 -26.06
N TRP A 413 23.67 21.17 -26.11
CA TRP A 413 25.02 21.68 -26.34
C TRP A 413 25.15 22.38 -27.71
N ALA A 414 24.59 21.79 -28.76
CA ALA A 414 24.64 22.35 -30.11
C ALA A 414 23.88 23.68 -30.18
N GLN A 415 22.69 23.75 -29.56
CA GLN A 415 21.87 24.96 -29.52
C GLN A 415 22.56 26.10 -28.76
N GLN A 416 23.21 25.81 -27.63
CA GLN A 416 24.00 26.78 -26.90
C GLN A 416 25.17 27.30 -27.76
N ARG A 417 25.93 26.42 -28.39
CA ARG A 417 27.09 26.82 -29.21
C ARG A 417 26.71 27.64 -30.45
N LEU A 418 25.58 27.33 -31.08
CA LEU A 418 25.05 28.13 -32.18
C LEU A 418 24.59 29.52 -31.70
N THR A 419 24.01 29.60 -30.51
CA THR A 419 23.63 30.88 -29.88
C THR A 419 24.86 31.73 -29.58
N ASP A 420 25.96 31.10 -29.17
CA ASP A 420 27.26 31.74 -28.91
C ASP A 420 28.03 32.11 -30.20
N GLY A 421 27.45 31.87 -31.39
CA GLY A 421 28.06 32.24 -32.67
C GLY A 421 29.20 31.32 -33.13
N ALA A 422 29.29 30.08 -32.63
CA ALA A 422 30.35 29.16 -33.00
C ALA A 422 30.20 28.62 -34.44
N GLU A 423 31.27 28.70 -35.23
CA GLU A 423 31.38 28.05 -36.53
C GLU A 423 32.10 26.69 -36.43
N GLY A 424 31.85 25.78 -37.37
CA GLY A 424 32.55 24.49 -37.43
C GLY A 424 32.11 23.44 -36.39
N LEU A 425 30.91 23.60 -35.82
CA LEU A 425 30.37 22.77 -34.74
C LEU A 425 30.44 21.25 -35.01
N HIS A 426 30.22 20.82 -36.25
CA HIS A 426 30.29 19.41 -36.64
C HIS A 426 31.70 18.81 -36.43
N ALA A 427 32.77 19.56 -36.74
CA ALA A 427 34.13 19.10 -36.52
C ALA A 427 34.46 18.96 -35.02
N GLU A 428 33.98 19.91 -34.22
CA GLU A 428 34.16 19.87 -32.76
C GLU A 428 33.38 18.71 -32.12
N ALA A 429 32.12 18.52 -32.52
CA ALA A 429 31.29 17.41 -32.02
C ALA A 429 31.95 16.07 -32.32
N ARG A 430 32.45 15.90 -33.55
CA ARG A 430 33.13 14.68 -33.99
C ARG A 430 34.42 14.42 -33.21
N ASP A 431 35.21 15.44 -32.92
CA ASP A 431 36.44 15.29 -32.14
C ASP A 431 36.17 14.89 -30.69
N ARG A 432 35.18 15.54 -30.05
CA ARG A 432 34.73 15.20 -28.70
C ARG A 432 34.21 13.77 -28.62
N PHE A 433 33.39 13.36 -29.59
CA PHE A 433 32.86 12.01 -29.71
C PHE A 433 34.00 10.99 -29.85
N ASP A 434 34.88 11.19 -30.83
CA ASP A 434 36.01 10.28 -31.09
C ASP A 434 36.89 10.13 -29.84
N LYS A 435 37.23 11.24 -29.17
CA LYS A 435 38.07 11.23 -27.97
C LYS A 435 37.43 10.46 -26.82
N ALA A 436 36.16 10.76 -26.51
CA ALA A 436 35.45 10.10 -25.41
C ALA A 436 35.34 8.58 -25.66
N LEU A 437 34.96 8.19 -26.88
CA LEU A 437 34.77 6.80 -27.25
C LEU A 437 36.08 6.00 -27.21
N LEU A 438 37.15 6.57 -27.76
CA LEU A 438 38.47 5.92 -27.78
C LEU A 438 39.09 5.79 -26.39
N GLU A 439 38.92 6.79 -25.51
CA GLU A 439 39.42 6.74 -24.14
C GLU A 439 38.73 5.66 -23.30
N VAL A 440 37.42 5.50 -23.45
CA VAL A 440 36.65 4.47 -22.74
C VAL A 440 37.04 3.08 -23.27
N ALA A 441 37.11 2.90 -24.58
CA ALA A 441 37.51 1.63 -25.17
C ALA A 441 38.93 1.22 -24.76
N LEU A 442 39.88 2.16 -24.72
CA LEU A 442 41.23 1.88 -24.25
C LEU A 442 41.28 1.53 -22.76
N ARG A 443 40.52 2.23 -21.91
CA ARG A 443 40.42 1.90 -20.48
C ARG A 443 39.88 0.49 -20.29
N PHE A 444 38.80 0.17 -21.01
CA PHE A 444 38.16 -1.14 -20.97
C PHE A 444 39.12 -2.26 -21.42
N THR A 445 39.86 -2.06 -22.51
CA THR A 445 40.80 -3.06 -23.04
C THR A 445 42.21 -2.91 -22.45
N GLN A 446 42.38 -2.19 -21.33
CA GLN A 446 43.67 -1.98 -20.65
C GLN A 446 44.81 -1.52 -21.58
N GLY A 447 44.50 -0.66 -22.54
CA GLY A 447 45.45 -0.09 -23.51
C GLY A 447 45.70 -0.94 -24.76
N ARG A 448 45.03 -2.10 -24.92
CA ARG A 448 45.14 -2.95 -26.11
C ARG A 448 44.40 -2.37 -27.31
N ARG A 449 45.11 -1.59 -28.14
CA ARG A 449 44.55 -0.86 -29.29
C ARG A 449 43.82 -1.73 -30.33
N ALA A 450 44.30 -2.95 -30.58
CA ALA A 450 43.67 -3.84 -31.57
C ALA A 450 42.32 -4.38 -31.07
N GLU A 451 42.23 -4.69 -29.77
CA GLU A 451 41.00 -5.14 -29.13
C GLU A 451 39.98 -3.99 -29.00
N ALA A 452 40.45 -2.78 -28.66
CA ALA A 452 39.62 -1.58 -28.64
C ALA A 452 39.03 -1.28 -30.03
N ALA A 453 39.83 -1.40 -31.10
CA ALA A 453 39.38 -1.20 -32.47
C ALA A 453 38.29 -2.21 -32.88
N ALA A 454 38.48 -3.49 -32.56
CA ALA A 454 37.52 -4.54 -32.84
C ALA A 454 36.18 -4.31 -32.12
N ARG A 455 36.23 -3.95 -30.82
CA ARG A 455 35.02 -3.69 -30.02
C ARG A 455 34.27 -2.43 -30.44
N LEU A 456 34.99 -1.42 -30.96
CA LEU A 456 34.39 -0.19 -31.48
C LEU A 456 33.92 -0.32 -32.94
N GLY A 457 34.18 -1.43 -33.62
CA GLY A 457 33.83 -1.62 -35.03
C GLY A 457 34.61 -0.68 -35.99
N VAL A 458 35.74 -0.14 -35.55
CA VAL A 458 36.57 0.78 -36.36
C VAL A 458 37.90 0.13 -36.75
N GLY A 459 38.46 0.54 -37.89
CA GLY A 459 39.77 0.05 -38.32
C GLY A 459 40.89 0.39 -37.33
N ARG A 460 41.82 -0.56 -37.12
CA ARG A 460 43.00 -0.38 -36.23
C ARG A 460 43.83 0.87 -36.56
N ASN A 461 43.91 1.24 -37.83
CA ASN A 461 44.62 2.43 -38.30
C ASN A 461 43.90 3.73 -37.89
N THR A 462 42.56 3.71 -37.77
CA THR A 462 41.75 4.85 -37.31
C THR A 462 42.02 5.15 -35.84
N VAL A 463 42.03 4.12 -34.99
CA VAL A 463 42.39 4.22 -33.56
C VAL A 463 43.81 4.77 -33.40
N THR A 464 44.76 4.25 -34.18
CA THR A 464 46.18 4.65 -34.09
C THR A 464 46.42 6.09 -34.57
N ARG A 465 45.72 6.52 -35.63
CA ARG A 465 45.79 7.89 -36.15
C ARG A 465 45.17 8.91 -35.20
N LYS A 466 44.03 8.59 -34.59
CA LYS A 466 43.28 9.50 -33.71
C LYS A 466 43.91 9.67 -32.31
N LEU A 467 44.61 8.64 -31.81
CA LEU A 467 45.26 8.67 -30.50
C LEU A 467 46.76 9.06 -30.54
N GLY A 468 47.32 9.22 -31.74
CA GLY A 468 48.75 9.48 -31.95
C GLY A 468 49.68 8.30 -31.56
N PRO A 469 50.99 8.43 -31.85
CA PRO A 469 52.00 7.47 -31.40
C PRO A 469 51.98 7.43 -29.87
N GLY A 470 51.77 6.24 -29.30
CA GLY A 470 51.58 6.07 -27.86
C GLY A 470 52.76 6.64 -27.07
N ARG A 471 52.47 7.44 -26.03
CA ARG A 471 53.45 7.79 -25.01
C ARG A 471 54.09 6.50 -24.49
N ARG A 472 55.40 6.34 -24.72
CA ARG A 472 56.22 5.30 -24.09
C ARG A 472 55.98 5.36 -22.59
N ARG A 473 55.60 4.22 -21.98
CA ARG A 473 55.62 4.04 -20.53
C ARG A 473 57.03 4.39 -20.03
N ARG A 474 57.14 5.35 -19.11
CA ARG A 474 58.25 5.40 -18.16
C ARG A 474 57.86 4.60 -16.93
#